data_AF-A0A6S6RAN4-F1
#
_entry.id   AF-A0A6S6RAN4-F1
#
_cell.length_a   1.000
_cell.length_b   1.000
_cell.length_c   1.000
_cell.angle_alpha   90.00
_cell.angle_beta   90.00
_cell.angle_gamma   90.00
#
_symmetry.space_group_name_H-M   'P 1'
#
loop_
_entity.id
_entity.type
_entity.pdbx_description
1 polymer ?
#
loop_
_entity_poly.entity_id
_entity_poly.type
_entity_poly.pdbx_seq_one_letter_code
_entity_poly.pdbx_strand_id
1 'polypeptide(L)'
;MWMVLGVAAILTAILNIVWSIRNQDAKWFRFISLSLTALTLCAFYSADAKWVLNEDWSALMDVVPTMSKALWVLTIVSILINSISLFKKSDR
;
A
#
# COMPACT_ATOMS: atom_id res chain seq x y z
N MET A 1 -3.83 10.63 -7.96
CA MET A 1 -3.35 10.74 -6.56
C MET A 1 -3.06 9.38 -5.92
N TRP A 2 -3.81 8.31 -6.23
CA TRP A 2 -3.53 6.96 -5.73
C TRP A 2 -2.10 6.47 -6.04
N MET A 3 -1.57 6.72 -7.25
CA MET A 3 -0.18 6.35 -7.59
C MET A 3 0.87 6.99 -6.68
N VAL A 4 0.70 8.25 -6.28
CA VAL A 4 1.64 8.96 -5.39
C VAL A 4 1.63 8.33 -4.00
N LEU A 5 0.44 8.03 -3.47
CA LEU A 5 0.29 7.32 -2.20
C LEU A 5 0.91 5.92 -2.26
N GLY A 6 0.74 5.21 -3.38
CA GLY A 6 1.31 3.88 -3.60
C GLY A 6 2.84 3.90 -3.62
N VAL A 7 3.44 4.85 -4.34
CA VAL A 7 4.91 5.03 -4.36
C VAL A 7 5.42 5.38 -2.96
N ALA A 8 4.74 6.28 -2.23
CA ALA A 8 5.10 6.62 -0.86
C ALA A 8 5.00 5.39 0.09
N ALA A 9 3.99 4.54 -0.10
CA ALA A 9 3.84 3.29 0.65
C ALA A 9 5.00 2.33 0.41
N ILE A 10 5.47 2.21 -0.84
CA ILE A 10 6.63 1.38 -1.20
C ILE A 10 7.91 1.94 -0.60
N LEU A 11 8.16 3.24 -0.73
CA LEU A 11 9.35 3.88 -0.17
C LEU A 11 9.43 3.66 1.35
N THR A 12 8.32 3.87 2.05
CA THR A 12 8.24 3.65 3.50
C THR A 12 8.34 2.18 3.90
N ALA A 13 7.86 1.24 3.07
CA ALA A 13 8.07 -0.20 3.26
C ALA A 13 9.56 -0.58 3.15
N ILE A 14 10.29 0.00 2.19
CA ILE A 14 11.73 -0.20 2.06
C ILE A 14 12.46 0.35 3.29
N LEU A 15 12.11 1.55 3.77
CA LEU A 15 12.66 2.11 5.00
C LEU A 15 12.39 1.21 6.21
N ASN A 16 11.17 0.67 6.35
CA ASN A 16 10.82 -0.31 7.38
C ASN A 16 11.76 -1.53 7.35
N ILE A 17 11.99 -2.12 6.18
CA ILE A 17 12.92 -3.27 6.02
C ILE A 17 14.34 -2.89 6.44
N VAL A 18 14.87 -1.76 5.95
CA VAL A 18 16.23 -1.29 6.26
C VAL A 18 16.41 -1.08 7.76
N TRP A 19 15.46 -0.42 8.44
CA TRP A 19 15.52 -0.24 9.89
C TRP A 19 15.42 -1.56 10.66
N SER A 20 14.56 -2.47 10.20
CA SER A 20 14.38 -3.78 10.83
C SER A 20 15.64 -4.66 10.75
N ILE A 21 16.37 -4.60 9.64
CA ILE A 21 17.67 -5.28 9.46
C ILE A 21 18.72 -4.67 10.38
N ARG A 22 18.70 -3.34 10.58
CA ARG A 22 19.60 -2.63 11.51
C ARG A 22 19.24 -2.83 13.00
N ASN A 23 18.28 -3.72 13.32
CA ASN A 23 17.73 -3.94 14.67
C ASN A 23 17.25 -2.66 15.38
N GLN A 24 16.81 -1.68 14.60
CA GLN A 24 16.23 -0.44 15.10
C GLN A 24 14.70 -0.55 15.14
N ASP A 25 14.05 0.27 15.98
CA ASP A 25 12.59 0.27 16.07
C ASP A 25 11.96 0.87 14.80
N ALA A 26 11.33 0.01 14.00
CA ALA A 26 10.69 0.38 12.73
C ALA A 26 9.18 0.64 12.87
N LYS A 27 8.60 0.66 14.09
CA LYS A 27 7.16 0.76 14.34
C LYS A 27 6.47 1.88 13.55
N TRP A 28 7.06 3.08 13.54
CA TRP A 28 6.48 4.21 12.81
C TRP A 28 6.48 3.99 11.30
N PHE A 29 7.56 3.47 10.73
CA PHE A 29 7.62 3.15 9.30
C PHE A 29 6.61 2.07 8.92
N ARG A 30 6.38 1.08 9.79
CA ARG A 30 5.35 0.04 9.59
C ARG A 30 3.95 0.64 9.51
N PHE A 31 3.60 1.45 10.50
CA PHE A 31 2.30 2.11 10.56
C PHE A 31 2.09 3.00 9.34
N ILE A 32 3.07 3.86 9.03
CA ILE A 32 3.00 4.77 7.88
C ILE A 32 2.86 4.00 6.57
N SER A 33 3.67 2.95 6.36
CA SER A 33 3.61 2.14 5.13
C SER A 33 2.24 1.49 4.94
N LEU A 34 1.68 0.89 6.00
CA LEU A 34 0.38 0.24 5.93
C LEU A 34 -0.77 1.26 5.77
N SER A 35 -0.71 2.40 6.46
CA SER A 35 -1.67 3.49 6.30
C SER A 35 -1.66 4.06 4.88
N LEU A 36 -0.48 4.28 4.28
CA LEU A 36 -0.36 4.74 2.90
C LEU A 36 -0.87 3.68 1.90
N THR A 37 -0.66 2.40 2.18
CA THR A 37 -1.24 1.29 1.38
C THR A 37 -2.77 1.37 1.42
N ALA A 38 -3.37 1.52 2.61
CA ALA A 38 -4.82 1.64 2.75
C ALA A 38 -5.37 2.90 2.06
N LEU A 39 -4.72 4.06 2.24
CA LEU A 39 -5.10 5.30 1.57
C LEU A 39 -4.97 5.21 0.04
N THR A 40 -4.02 4.43 -0.47
CA THR A 40 -3.90 4.14 -1.91
C THR A 40 -5.13 3.41 -2.43
N LEU A 41 -5.61 2.39 -1.71
CA LEU A 41 -6.81 1.65 -2.07
C LEU A 41 -8.06 2.55 -2.01
N CYS A 42 -8.21 3.36 -0.95
CA CYS A 42 -9.31 4.33 -0.86
C CYS A 42 -9.28 5.36 -2.00
N ALA A 43 -8.10 5.85 -2.35
CA ALA A 43 -7.92 6.81 -3.43
C ALA A 43 -8.17 6.19 -4.81
N PHE A 44 -7.82 4.92 -5.00
CA PHE A 44 -8.12 4.18 -6.23
C PHE A 44 -9.64 3.95 -6.36
N TYR A 45 -10.28 3.46 -5.30
CA TYR A 45 -11.74 3.31 -5.27
C TYR A 45 -12.49 4.63 -5.50
N SER A 46 -11.98 5.73 -4.96
CA SER A 46 -12.54 7.06 -5.22
C SER A 46 -12.36 7.51 -6.68
N ALA A 47 -11.31 7.06 -7.37
CA ALA A 47 -11.12 7.32 -8.79
C ALA A 47 -12.13 6.51 -9.62
N ASP A 48 -12.33 5.23 -9.29
CA ASP A 48 -13.33 4.37 -9.94
C ASP A 48 -14.73 4.99 -9.82
N ALA A 49 -15.11 5.44 -8.63
CA ALA A 49 -16.39 6.11 -8.40
C ALA A 49 -16.56 7.39 -9.23
N LYS A 50 -15.48 8.17 -9.42
CA LYS A 50 -15.49 9.37 -10.26
C LYS A 50 -15.65 9.03 -11.74
N TRP A 51 -14.99 7.98 -12.23
CA TRP A 51 -15.15 7.53 -13.60
C TRP A 51 -16.58 7.05 -13.86
N VAL A 52 -17.19 6.32 -12.92
CA VAL A 52 -18.61 5.94 -13.02
C VAL A 52 -19.53 7.16 -13.05
N LEU A 53 -19.34 8.13 -12.15
CA LEU A 53 -20.17 9.34 -12.09
C LEU A 53 -20.07 10.19 -13.36
N ASN A 54 -18.91 10.19 -13.99
CA ASN A 54 -18.64 10.94 -15.23
C ASN A 54 -18.94 10.11 -16.50
N GLU A 55 -19.47 8.89 -16.36
CA GLU A 55 -19.70 7.94 -17.47
C GLU A 55 -18.43 7.64 -18.31
N ASP A 56 -17.26 7.73 -17.69
CA ASP A 56 -15.95 7.45 -18.30
C ASP A 56 -15.67 5.93 -18.27
N TRP A 57 -16.48 5.18 -19.00
CA TRP A 57 -16.39 3.72 -19.08
C TRP A 57 -15.07 3.27 -19.71
N SER A 58 -14.50 4.07 -20.61
CA SER A 58 -13.20 3.78 -21.24
C SER A 58 -12.10 3.75 -20.19
N ALA A 59 -11.98 4.79 -19.35
CA ALA A 59 -10.99 4.80 -18.28
C ALA A 59 -11.18 3.64 -17.30
N LEU A 60 -12.44 3.32 -16.97
CA LEU A 60 -12.75 2.20 -16.08
C LEU A 60 -12.28 0.86 -16.68
N MET A 61 -12.57 0.60 -17.96
CA MET A 61 -12.19 -0.62 -18.67
C MET A 61 -10.68 -0.74 -18.88
N ASP A 62 -9.99 0.36 -19.13
CA ASP A 62 -8.55 0.37 -19.38
C ASP A 62 -7.74 0.19 -18.09
N VAL A 63 -8.17 0.82 -16.99
CA VAL A 63 -7.37 0.91 -15.76
C VAL A 63 -7.74 -0.17 -14.73
N VAL A 64 -9.04 -0.37 -14.45
CA VAL A 64 -9.49 -1.16 -13.29
C VAL A 64 -9.07 -2.63 -13.37
N PRO A 65 -9.21 -3.36 -14.49
CA PRO A 65 -8.89 -4.78 -14.55
C PRO A 65 -7.43 -5.09 -14.25
N THR A 66 -6.51 -4.23 -14.70
CA THR A 66 -5.07 -4.40 -14.49
C THR A 66 -4.66 -3.91 -13.10
N MET A 67 -5.09 -2.71 -12.71
CA MET A 67 -4.66 -2.10 -11.46
C MET A 67 -5.26 -2.76 -10.23
N SER A 68 -6.49 -3.28 -10.30
CA SER A 68 -7.09 -4.05 -9.20
C SER A 68 -6.25 -5.29 -8.84
N LYS A 69 -5.78 -6.03 -9.85
CA LYS A 69 -4.90 -7.20 -9.66
C LYS A 69 -3.55 -6.79 -9.07
N ALA A 70 -2.94 -5.73 -9.60
CA ALA A 70 -1.68 -5.21 -9.10
C ALA A 70 -1.79 -4.74 -7.64
N LEU A 71 -2.83 -3.97 -7.31
CA LEU A 71 -3.09 -3.47 -5.96
C LEU A 71 -3.35 -4.60 -4.96
N TRP A 72 -4.04 -5.66 -5.36
CA TRP A 72 -4.18 -6.87 -4.53
C TRP A 72 -2.82 -7.48 -4.18
N VAL A 73 -1.98 -7.73 -5.18
CA VAL A 73 -0.64 -8.31 -4.97
C VAL A 73 0.20 -7.40 -4.07
N LEU A 74 0.25 -6.09 -4.37
CA LEU A 74 1.00 -5.12 -3.59
C LEU A 74 0.50 -5.00 -2.15
N THR A 75 -0.81 -5.10 -1.93
CA THR A 75 -1.41 -5.05 -0.59
C THR A 75 -1.01 -6.29 0.22
N ILE A 76 -1.07 -7.48 -0.37
CA ILE A 76 -0.62 -8.72 0.28
C ILE A 76 0.86 -8.60 0.66
N VAL A 77 1.71 -8.16 -0.28
CA VAL A 77 3.14 -7.96 -0.03
C VAL A 77 3.37 -6.93 1.08
N SER A 78 2.64 -5.81 1.07
CA SER A 78 2.72 -4.78 2.11
C SER A 78 2.33 -5.32 3.49
N ILE A 79 1.25 -6.09 3.58
CA ILE A 79 0.83 -6.74 4.83
C ILE A 79 1.93 -7.69 5.33
N LEU A 80 2.49 -8.53 4.46
CA LEU A 80 3.57 -9.45 4.81
C LEU A 80 4.78 -8.69 5.37
N ILE A 81 5.31 -7.72 4.62
CA ILE A 81 6.47 -6.90 5.04
C ILE A 81 6.21 -6.22 6.39
N ASN A 82 5.03 -5.60 6.53
CA ASN A 82 4.64 -4.87 7.74
C ASN A 82 4.19 -5.77 8.89
N SER A 83 4.11 -7.10 8.69
CA SER A 83 3.77 -8.09 9.73
C SER A 83 5.00 -8.88 10.21
N ILE A 84 6.10 -8.97 9.45
CA ILE A 84 7.30 -9.77 9.81
C ILE A 84 7.78 -9.52 11.26
N SER A 85 7.93 -8.27 11.69
CA SER A 85 8.39 -7.98 13.06
C SER A 85 7.37 -8.24 14.17
N LEU A 86 6.09 -8.53 13.88
CA LEU A 86 5.16 -9.01 14.91
C LEU A 86 5.57 -10.41 15.36
N PHE A 87 6.17 -11.19 14.46
CA PHE A 87 6.69 -12.53 14.74
C PHE A 87 8.16 -12.53 15.15
N LYS A 88 8.88 -11.42 14.94
CA LYS A 88 10.23 -11.18 15.49
C LYS A 88 10.09 -10.79 16.99
N LYS A 89 9.63 -11.78 17.76
CA LYS A 89 9.66 -11.96 19.21
C LYS A 89 9.63 -10.71 20.10
N SER A 90 8.52 -10.62 20.84
CA SER A 90 8.42 -10.03 22.17
C SER A 90 9.44 -10.67 23.13
N ASP A 91 10.72 -10.32 23.01
CA ASP A 91 11.67 -10.44 24.12
C ASP A 91 11.66 -9.09 24.86
N ARG A 92 10.62 -8.90 25.67
CA ARG A 92 10.60 -7.94 26.78
C ARG A 92 10.09 -8.67 28.00
#